data_AF-A0AAF0BH01-F1
#
_entry.id   AF-A0AAF0BH01-F1
#
_cell.length_a   1.000
_cell.length_b   1.000
_cell.length_c   1.000
_cell.angle_alpha   90.00
_cell.angle_beta   90.00
_cell.angle_gamma   90.00
#
_symmetry.space_group_name_H-M   'P 1'
#
loop_
_entity.id
_entity.type
_entity.pdbx_description
1 polymer ?
#
loop_
_entity_poly.entity_id
_entity_poly.type
_entity_poly.pdbx_seq_one_letter_code
_entity_poly.pdbx_strand_id
1 'polypeptide(L)'
;MNNIKIFNFEGNEVRTSFKDGNVWWVAKDVCDVLGIKNNRDVIARLDTDEKGVDTIDTLGGQQEVSVINESGLYNIILLSRKPEAKKFRRWITHDVLPSIRKHGLYAVDEVLANPDILIKALEELKAERLKNNRLVETVKVQEQQIVEMKPKASYYDVVLNCEDAVAISVIAKDYGKSARWLNKYLHEQGVQYKQGKIWLLYQNHAEFGYTTTKTHTYKDSNGYDRSKVHTYWTQKGRLFIYDLLKSKGILPKIEMDS
;
A
#
# COMPACT_ATOMS: atom_id res chain seq x y z
N MET A 1 -0.39 9.60 25.95
CA MET A 1 -0.98 9.49 27.29
C MET A 1 -0.66 8.10 27.80
N ASN A 2 0.28 7.97 28.75
CA ASN A 2 0.62 6.68 29.35
C ASN A 2 -0.49 6.32 30.35
N ASN A 3 -1.26 5.27 30.08
CA ASN A 3 -2.24 4.76 31.03
C ASN A 3 -1.49 4.01 32.14
N ILE A 4 -1.37 4.66 33.29
CA ILE A 4 -0.81 4.03 34.50
C ILE A 4 -1.86 3.07 35.07
N LYS A 5 -1.45 1.83 35.35
CA LYS A 5 -2.28 0.86 36.09
C LYS A 5 -1.60 0.51 37.41
N ILE A 6 -2.37 0.48 38.49
CA ILE A 6 -1.91 0.04 39.80
C ILE A 6 -2.25 -1.44 39.93
N PHE A 7 -1.25 -2.27 40.19
CA PHE A 7 -1.40 -3.69 40.47
C PHE A 7 -1.26 -3.93 41.97
N ASN A 8 -2.16 -4.72 42.57
CA ASN A 8 -2.05 -5.12 43.96
C ASN A 8 -1.42 -6.52 44.05
N PHE A 9 -0.24 -6.63 44.65
CA PHE A 9 0.45 -7.88 44.90
C PHE A 9 0.58 -8.11 46.41
N GLU A 10 -0.17 -9.07 46.94
CA GLU A 10 -0.17 -9.43 48.38
C GLU A 10 -0.36 -8.21 49.31
N GLY A 11 -1.21 -7.24 48.91
CA GLY A 11 -1.47 -6.01 49.67
C GLY A 11 -0.54 -4.85 49.35
N ASN A 12 0.44 -5.02 48.47
CA ASN A 12 1.36 -3.97 48.04
C ASN A 12 0.93 -3.40 46.68
N GLU A 13 0.89 -2.07 46.58
CA GLU A 13 0.59 -1.38 45.33
C GLU A 13 1.86 -1.24 44.47
N VAL A 14 1.81 -1.75 43.25
CA VAL A 14 2.88 -1.64 42.25
C VAL A 14 2.36 -0.89 41.05
N ARG A 15 2.93 0.29 40.79
CA ARG A 15 2.57 1.10 39.63
C ARG A 15 3.21 0.56 38.36
N THR A 16 2.44 0.56 37.28
CA THR A 16 2.86 0.12 35.95
C THR A 16 2.47 1.13 34.88
N SER A 17 3.25 1.20 33.80
CA SER A 17 2.92 1.92 32.57
C SER A 17 3.10 1.01 31.35
N PHE A 18 2.35 1.28 30.30
CA PHE A 18 2.43 0.54 29.03
C PHE A 18 3.14 1.40 27.99
N LYS A 19 4.26 0.90 27.45
CA LYS A 19 5.05 1.56 26.40
C LYS A 19 5.52 0.54 25.37
N ASP A 20 5.35 0.86 24.09
CA ASP A 20 5.85 0.04 22.97
C ASP A 20 5.42 -1.44 23.05
N GLY A 21 4.19 -1.68 23.51
CA GLY A 21 3.64 -3.03 23.70
C GLY A 21 4.15 -3.78 24.94
N ASN A 22 5.05 -3.17 25.71
CA ASN A 22 5.64 -3.76 26.91
C ASN A 22 5.12 -3.09 28.19
N VAL A 23 5.03 -3.89 29.25
CA VAL A 23 4.74 -3.39 30.60
C VAL A 23 6.04 -2.92 31.24
N TRP A 24 5.97 -1.76 31.89
CA TRP A 24 7.05 -1.17 32.66
C TRP A 24 6.57 -0.98 34.09
N TRP A 25 7.35 -1.46 35.06
CA TRP A 25 7.05 -1.35 36.49
C TRP A 25 7.88 -0.25 37.12
N VAL A 26 7.30 0.51 38.03
CA VAL A 26 8.06 1.46 38.85
C VAL A 26 9.04 0.68 39.73
N ALA A 27 10.33 0.90 39.50
CA ALA A 27 11.40 0.10 40.11
C ALA A 27 11.41 0.20 41.65
N LYS A 28 11.03 1.37 42.18
CA LYS A 28 10.91 1.61 43.61
C LYS A 28 9.87 0.69 44.25
N ASP A 29 8.66 0.65 43.68
CA ASP A 29 7.55 -0.15 44.21
C ASP A 29 7.92 -1.64 44.20
N VAL A 30 8.57 -2.13 43.14
CA VAL A 30 9.10 -3.50 43.06
C VAL A 30 10.15 -3.77 44.13
N CYS A 31 11.10 -2.84 44.34
CA CYS A 31 12.11 -2.98 45.40
C CYS A 31 11.48 -3.03 46.80
N ASP A 32 10.47 -2.20 47.05
CA ASP A 32 9.75 -2.15 48.33
C ASP A 32 9.04 -3.50 48.60
N VAL A 33 8.36 -4.05 47.59
CA VAL A 33 7.77 -5.40 47.64
C VAL A 33 8.81 -6.46 47.93
N LEU A 34 10.00 -6.38 47.32
CA LEU A 34 11.07 -7.34 47.52
C LEU A 34 11.91 -7.07 48.80
N GLY A 35 11.60 -6.02 49.55
CA GLY A 35 12.34 -5.62 50.76
C GLY A 35 13.78 -5.16 50.47
N ILE A 36 14.03 -4.68 49.25
CA ILE A 36 15.32 -4.17 48.79
C ILE A 36 15.43 -2.70 49.20
N LYS A 37 16.25 -2.42 50.21
CA LYS A 37 16.41 -1.06 50.74
C LYS A 37 17.07 -0.08 49.77
N ASN A 38 18.04 -0.55 48.99
CA ASN A 38 18.81 0.30 48.07
C ASN A 38 18.39 0.03 46.62
N ASN A 39 17.33 0.70 46.19
CA ASN A 39 16.82 0.59 44.83
C ASN A 39 17.84 1.06 43.77
N ARG A 40 18.63 2.10 44.05
CA ARG A 40 19.63 2.64 43.10
C ARG A 40 20.71 1.61 42.75
N ASP A 41 21.18 0.85 43.73
CA ASP A 41 22.18 -0.22 43.49
C ASP A 41 21.63 -1.33 42.60
N VAL A 42 20.37 -1.74 42.82
CA VAL A 42 19.73 -2.76 41.98
C VAL A 42 19.52 -2.26 40.55
N ILE A 43 19.00 -1.04 40.38
CA ILE A 43 18.78 -0.44 39.07
C ILE A 43 20.12 -0.20 38.34
N ALA A 44 21.19 0.11 39.06
CA ALA A 44 22.51 0.31 38.46
C ALA A 44 23.07 -0.98 37.83
N ARG A 45 22.74 -2.15 38.39
CA ARG A 45 23.18 -3.47 37.91
C ARG A 45 22.39 -4.02 36.73
N LEU A 46 21.19 -3.49 36.48
CA LEU A 46 20.39 -3.86 35.31
C LEU A 46 21.03 -3.32 34.04
N ASP A 47 20.87 -4.07 32.95
CA ASP A 47 21.34 -3.64 31.64
C ASP A 47 20.54 -2.42 31.14
N THR A 48 21.09 -1.71 30.15
CA THR A 48 20.50 -0.45 29.66
C THR A 48 19.14 -0.62 29.02
N ASP A 49 18.85 -1.80 28.47
CA ASP A 49 17.57 -2.17 27.87
C ASP A 49 16.54 -2.68 28.88
N GLU A 50 16.97 -3.05 30.09
CA GLU A 50 16.10 -3.53 31.18
C GLU A 50 15.51 -2.41 32.03
N LYS A 51 16.02 -1.18 31.89
CA LYS A 51 15.65 -0.02 32.70
C LYS A 51 15.38 1.22 31.87
N GLY A 52 14.61 2.14 32.44
CA GLY A 52 14.29 3.41 31.80
C GLY A 52 13.79 4.44 32.80
N VAL A 53 13.34 5.57 32.25
CA VAL A 53 12.69 6.64 33.01
C VAL A 53 11.29 6.85 32.42
N ASP A 54 10.31 7.02 33.29
CA ASP A 54 8.96 7.39 32.90
C ASP A 54 8.47 8.59 33.71
N THR A 55 7.66 9.43 33.08
CA THR A 55 6.99 10.56 33.74
C THR A 55 5.64 10.06 34.24
N ILE A 56 5.51 9.96 35.56
CA ILE A 56 4.32 9.45 36.23
C ILE A 56 3.69 10.58 37.05
N ASP A 57 2.36 10.67 36.99
CA ASP A 57 1.63 11.60 37.83
C ASP A 57 1.54 11.05 39.26
N THR A 58 1.99 11.85 40.23
CA THR A 58 2.03 11.49 41.64
C THR A 58 1.22 12.50 42.45
N LEU A 59 1.00 12.25 43.74
CA LEU A 59 0.38 13.24 44.64
C LEU A 59 1.12 14.59 44.67
N GLY A 60 2.40 14.63 44.28
CA GLY A 60 3.20 15.84 44.14
C GLY A 60 3.28 16.40 42.72
N GLY A 61 2.43 15.93 41.79
CA GLY A 61 2.46 16.26 40.36
C GLY A 61 3.30 15.30 39.53
N GLN A 62 3.58 15.69 38.28
CA GLN A 62 4.37 14.88 37.35
C GLN A 62 5.84 14.76 37.81
N GLN A 63 6.30 13.52 37.97
CA GLN A 63 7.67 13.21 38.38
C GLN A 63 8.28 12.16 37.46
N GLU A 64 9.58 12.31 37.17
CA GLU A 64 10.37 11.27 36.52
C GLU A 64 10.74 10.19 37.52
N VAL A 65 10.40 8.95 37.21
CA VAL A 65 10.70 7.78 38.04
C VAL A 65 11.39 6.70 37.22
N SER A 66 12.28 5.95 37.88
CA SER A 66 12.92 4.79 37.26
C SER A 66 11.90 3.66 37.09
N VAL A 67 11.87 3.11 35.89
CA VAL A 67 11.03 1.98 35.53
C VAL A 67 11.90 0.82 35.02
N ILE A 68 11.40 -0.40 35.17
CA ILE A 68 12.02 -1.63 34.68
C ILE A 68 11.03 -2.40 33.81
N ASN A 69 11.51 -3.05 32.77
CA ASN A 69 10.68 -3.93 31.96
C ASN A 69 10.61 -5.34 32.57
N GLU A 70 9.99 -6.27 31.86
CA GLU A 70 9.81 -7.64 32.34
C GLU A 70 11.14 -8.39 32.54
N SER A 71 12.12 -8.17 31.66
CA SER A 71 13.47 -8.75 31.80
C SER A 71 14.14 -8.26 33.09
N GLY A 72 14.15 -6.94 33.30
CA GLY A 72 14.70 -6.35 34.52
C GLY A 72 13.98 -6.84 35.78
N LEU A 73 12.65 -6.96 35.75
CA LEU A 73 11.86 -7.52 36.85
C LEU A 73 12.30 -8.95 37.17
N TYR A 74 12.45 -9.82 36.17
CA TYR A 74 12.93 -11.19 36.37
C TYR A 74 14.35 -11.24 36.93
N ASN A 75 15.25 -10.39 36.45
CA ASN A 75 16.62 -10.30 36.94
C ASN A 75 16.63 -10.01 38.46
N ILE A 76 15.83 -9.05 38.92
CA ILE A 76 15.71 -8.72 40.35
C ILE A 76 15.10 -9.87 41.16
N ILE A 77 14.00 -10.47 40.68
CA ILE A 77 13.30 -11.53 41.42
C ILE A 77 14.18 -12.78 41.56
N LEU A 78 14.89 -13.18 40.51
CA LEU A 78 15.72 -14.38 40.52
C LEU A 78 16.91 -14.29 41.50
N LEU A 79 17.41 -13.07 41.73
CA LEU A 79 18.49 -12.77 42.69
C LEU A 79 17.98 -12.53 44.12
N SER A 80 16.69 -12.28 44.30
CA SER A 80 16.12 -11.95 45.61
C SER A 80 16.19 -13.13 46.60
N ARG A 81 16.38 -12.79 47.88
CA ARG A 81 16.42 -13.75 49.01
C ARG A 81 15.09 -13.87 49.73
N LYS A 82 14.05 -13.12 49.33
CA LYS A 82 12.73 -13.19 49.98
C LYS A 82 12.06 -14.56 49.77
N PRO A 83 11.30 -15.07 50.75
CA PRO A 83 10.57 -16.33 50.62
C PRO A 83 9.67 -16.39 49.39
N GLU A 84 8.99 -15.29 49.06
CA GLU A 84 8.06 -15.17 47.93
C GLU A 84 8.82 -15.28 46.60
N ALA A 85 9.93 -14.55 46.46
CA ALA A 85 10.81 -14.64 45.29
C ALA A 85 11.43 -16.05 45.15
N LYS A 86 11.75 -16.72 46.26
CA LYS A 86 12.24 -18.11 46.25
C LYS A 86 11.17 -19.07 45.74
N LYS A 87 9.89 -18.89 46.11
CA LYS A 87 8.77 -19.69 45.58
C LYS A 87 8.64 -19.50 44.08
N PHE A 88 8.64 -18.26 43.59
CA PHE A 88 8.57 -17.94 42.16
C PHE A 88 9.73 -18.56 41.37
N ARG A 89 10.98 -18.36 41.82
CA ARG A 89 12.16 -18.95 41.20
C ARG A 89 12.08 -20.48 41.16
N ARG A 90 11.60 -21.11 42.23
CA ARG A 90 11.45 -22.56 42.28
C ARG A 90 10.41 -23.04 41.26
N TRP A 91 9.26 -22.38 41.19
CA TRP A 91 8.22 -22.68 40.19
C TRP A 91 8.76 -22.56 38.76
N ILE A 92 9.44 -21.47 38.41
CA ILE A 92 10.06 -21.32 37.08
C ILE A 92 11.04 -22.46 36.78
N THR A 93 11.94 -22.76 37.71
CA THR A 93 13.05 -23.70 37.48
C THR A 93 12.64 -25.18 37.49
N HIS A 94 11.59 -25.53 38.23
CA HIS A 94 11.15 -26.93 38.38
C HIS A 94 9.94 -27.28 37.52
N ASP A 95 9.15 -26.29 37.11
CA ASP A 95 7.88 -26.51 36.41
C ASP A 95 7.91 -25.88 35.01
N VAL A 96 7.98 -24.54 34.93
CA VAL A 96 7.86 -23.78 33.69
C VAL A 96 8.97 -24.13 32.69
N LEU A 97 10.23 -23.94 33.05
CA LEU A 97 11.36 -24.18 32.14
C LEU A 97 11.49 -25.67 31.74
N PRO A 98 11.35 -26.64 32.67
CA PRO A 98 11.32 -28.05 32.29
C PRO A 98 10.15 -28.41 31.36
N SER A 99 8.96 -27.84 31.56
CA SER A 99 7.81 -28.06 30.68
C SER A 99 8.09 -27.55 29.27
N ILE A 100 8.55 -26.29 29.15
CA ILE A 100 8.91 -25.70 27.85
C ILE A 100 10.00 -26.53 27.16
N ARG A 101 11.04 -26.96 27.89
CA ARG A 101 12.12 -27.80 27.32
C ARG A 101 11.61 -29.15 26.82
N LYS A 102 10.66 -29.79 27.52
CA LYS A 102 10.15 -31.12 27.16
C LYS A 102 9.06 -31.09 26.09
N HIS A 103 8.18 -30.09 26.15
CA HIS A 103 6.94 -30.06 25.38
C HIS A 103 6.86 -28.89 24.39
N GLY A 104 7.84 -27.98 24.43
CA GLY A 104 7.84 -26.76 23.61
C GLY A 104 6.92 -25.65 24.14
N LEU A 105 6.15 -25.90 25.20
CA LEU A 105 5.20 -24.95 25.78
C LEU A 105 5.00 -25.18 27.29
N TYR A 106 4.50 -24.15 27.97
CA TYR A 106 3.93 -24.24 29.31
C TYR A 106 2.44 -23.91 29.20
N ALA A 107 1.59 -24.79 29.69
CA ALA A 107 0.15 -24.60 29.71
C ALA A 107 -0.35 -24.65 31.15
N VAL A 108 -1.29 -23.76 31.48
CA VAL A 108 -1.98 -23.79 32.77
C VAL A 108 -2.99 -24.94 32.80
N ASP A 109 -3.27 -25.46 33.99
CA ASP A 109 -4.11 -26.66 34.18
C ASP A 109 -5.48 -26.55 33.52
N GLU A 110 -6.08 -25.35 33.50
CA GLU A 110 -7.37 -25.10 32.84
C GLU A 110 -7.33 -25.39 31.33
N VAL A 111 -6.21 -25.05 30.68
CA VAL A 111 -5.99 -25.31 29.24
C VAL A 111 -5.69 -26.79 29.01
N LEU A 112 -4.97 -27.43 29.92
CA LEU A 112 -4.69 -28.87 29.86
C LEU A 112 -5.93 -29.73 30.14
N ALA A 113 -6.87 -29.22 30.93
CA ALA A 113 -8.12 -29.90 31.25
C ALA A 113 -9.10 -29.94 30.07
N ASN A 114 -9.00 -28.96 29.15
CA ASN A 114 -9.82 -28.92 27.95
C ASN A 114 -9.00 -28.47 26.71
N PRO A 115 -8.09 -29.33 26.22
CA PRO A 115 -7.19 -28.98 25.13
C PRO A 115 -7.93 -28.84 23.79
N ASP A 116 -9.11 -29.44 23.64
CA ASP A 116 -9.88 -29.47 22.39
C ASP A 116 -10.28 -28.06 21.91
N ILE A 117 -10.57 -27.14 22.84
CA ILE A 117 -10.89 -25.76 22.51
C ILE A 117 -9.68 -25.08 21.85
N LEU A 118 -8.49 -25.27 22.43
CA LEU A 118 -7.26 -24.67 21.91
C LEU A 118 -6.84 -25.32 20.57
N ILE A 119 -7.00 -26.64 20.45
CA ILE A 119 -6.74 -27.36 19.20
C ILE A 119 -7.62 -26.79 18.08
N LYS A 120 -8.93 -26.68 18.32
CA LYS A 120 -9.86 -26.15 17.34
C LYS A 120 -9.53 -24.71 16.92
N ALA A 121 -9.22 -23.84 17.89
CA ALA A 121 -8.82 -22.46 17.60
C ALA A 121 -7.54 -22.39 16.74
N LEU A 122 -6.55 -23.23 17.02
CA LEU A 122 -5.31 -23.30 16.24
C LEU A 122 -5.53 -23.85 14.82
N GLU A 123 -6.42 -24.83 14.66
CA GLU A 123 -6.81 -25.36 13.35
C GLU A 123 -7.52 -24.29 12.50
N GLU A 124 -8.46 -23.55 13.09
CA GLU A 124 -9.15 -22.44 12.43
C GLU A 124 -8.16 -21.35 12.00
N LEU A 125 -7.24 -20.95 12.89
CA LEU A 125 -6.21 -19.97 12.58
C LEU A 125 -5.27 -20.45 11.46
N LYS A 126 -4.89 -21.74 11.47
CA LYS A 126 -4.08 -22.33 10.41
C LYS A 126 -4.82 -22.31 9.07
N ALA A 127 -6.11 -22.64 9.06
CA ALA A 127 -6.94 -22.61 7.87
C ALA A 127 -7.10 -21.18 7.32
N GLU A 128 -7.27 -20.20 8.20
CA GLU A 128 -7.34 -18.78 7.83
C GLU A 128 -6.03 -18.27 7.21
N ARG A 129 -4.89 -18.56 7.84
CA ARG A 129 -3.57 -18.19 7.29
C ARG A 129 -3.32 -18.81 5.91
N LEU A 130 -3.74 -20.06 5.72
CA LEU A 130 -3.59 -20.75 4.45
C LEU A 130 -4.48 -20.12 3.37
N LYS A 131 -5.71 -19.72 3.71
CA LYS A 131 -6.57 -18.93 2.82
C LYS A 131 -5.95 -17.59 2.45
N ASN A 132 -5.42 -16.85 3.43
CA ASN A 132 -4.78 -15.56 3.18
C ASN A 132 -3.56 -15.68 2.26
N ASN A 133 -2.71 -16.69 2.47
CA ASN A 133 -1.56 -16.92 1.59
C ASN A 133 -2.00 -17.22 0.16
N ARG A 134 -3.03 -18.06 -0.03
CA ARG A 134 -3.60 -18.32 -1.36
C ARG A 134 -4.16 -17.06 -2.00
N LEU A 135 -4.86 -16.23 -1.24
CA LEU A 135 -5.38 -14.95 -1.73
C LEU A 135 -4.25 -14.04 -2.19
N VAL A 136 -3.17 -13.93 -1.42
CA VAL A 136 -1.97 -13.16 -1.79
C VAL A 136 -1.35 -13.68 -3.08
N GLU A 137 -1.22 -15.00 -3.23
CA GLU A 137 -0.73 -15.61 -4.48
C GLU A 137 -1.66 -15.28 -5.66
N THR A 138 -2.97 -15.37 -5.49
CA THR A 138 -3.93 -15.05 -6.56
C THR A 138 -3.89 -13.58 -6.97
N VAL A 139 -3.78 -12.66 -6.00
CA VAL A 139 -3.65 -11.22 -6.27
C VAL A 139 -2.37 -10.96 -7.06
N LYS A 140 -1.25 -11.57 -6.67
CA LYS A 140 0.02 -11.42 -7.39
C LYS A 140 -0.07 -11.90 -8.84
N VAL A 141 -0.72 -13.05 -9.09
CA VAL A 141 -0.95 -13.55 -10.45
C VAL A 141 -1.87 -12.62 -11.23
N GLN A 142 -2.95 -12.13 -10.61
CA GLN A 142 -3.87 -11.17 -11.24
C GLN A 142 -3.18 -9.85 -11.56
N GLU A 143 -2.31 -9.33 -10.69
CA GLU A 143 -1.51 -8.13 -10.94
C GLU A 143 -0.56 -8.32 -12.11
N GLN A 144 0.12 -9.48 -12.21
CA GLN A 144 0.94 -9.82 -13.37
C GLN A 144 0.11 -9.83 -14.65
N GLN A 145 -1.06 -10.46 -14.62
CA GLN A 145 -1.99 -10.45 -15.75
C GLN A 145 -2.48 -9.03 -16.06
N ILE A 146 -2.77 -8.19 -15.07
CA ILE A 146 -3.17 -6.78 -15.28
C ILE A 146 -2.02 -5.99 -15.92
N VAL A 147 -0.76 -6.24 -15.55
CA VAL A 147 0.40 -5.57 -16.16
C VAL A 147 0.60 -6.03 -17.61
N GLU A 148 0.38 -7.32 -17.90
CA GLU A 148 0.45 -7.86 -19.27
C GLU A 148 -0.75 -7.45 -20.14
N MET A 149 -1.95 -7.39 -19.56
CA MET A 149 -3.20 -7.07 -20.24
C MET A 149 -3.48 -5.57 -20.32
N LYS A 150 -2.85 -4.73 -19.49
CA LYS A 150 -2.80 -3.29 -19.75
C LYS A 150 -1.90 -3.12 -20.97
N PRO A 151 -2.44 -2.80 -22.16
CA PRO A 151 -1.57 -2.50 -23.29
C PRO A 151 -0.63 -1.39 -22.85
N LYS A 152 0.69 -1.65 -22.90
CA LYS A 152 1.74 -0.66 -22.62
C LYS A 152 1.39 0.61 -23.42
N ALA A 153 0.93 1.67 -22.73
CA ALA A 153 0.48 2.95 -23.27
C ALA A 153 -0.17 2.84 -24.67
N SER A 154 -1.42 2.40 -24.72
CA SER A 154 -2.13 2.24 -25.98
C SER A 154 -2.32 3.59 -26.67
N TYR A 155 -2.26 3.63 -28.01
CA TYR A 155 -2.64 4.82 -28.80
C TYR A 155 -3.98 5.44 -28.34
N TYR A 156 -4.90 4.60 -27.85
CA TYR A 156 -6.18 4.99 -27.27
C TYR A 156 -6.04 5.94 -26.07
N ASP A 157 -5.04 5.79 -25.20
CA ASP A 157 -4.88 6.67 -24.03
C ASP A 157 -4.48 8.10 -24.44
N VAL A 158 -3.67 8.23 -25.49
CA VAL A 158 -3.29 9.54 -26.06
C VAL A 158 -4.47 10.18 -26.79
N VAL A 159 -5.31 9.37 -27.44
CA VAL A 159 -6.49 9.81 -28.19
C VAL A 159 -7.64 10.20 -27.26
N LEU A 160 -7.83 9.48 -26.14
CA LEU A 160 -8.89 9.73 -25.15
C LEU A 160 -8.62 10.98 -24.30
N ASN A 161 -7.36 11.39 -24.14
CA ASN A 161 -6.98 12.55 -23.32
C ASN A 161 -7.12 13.92 -24.02
N CYS A 162 -7.51 13.98 -25.29
CA CYS A 162 -7.68 15.25 -26.02
C CYS A 162 -9.07 15.34 -26.65
N GLU A 163 -9.88 16.33 -26.29
CA GLU A 163 -11.23 16.49 -26.83
C GLU A 163 -11.26 17.23 -28.20
N ASP A 164 -10.14 17.80 -28.63
CA ASP A 164 -10.09 18.63 -29.83
C ASP A 164 -10.01 17.85 -31.14
N ALA A 165 -10.74 18.32 -32.15
CA ALA A 165 -10.60 17.84 -33.51
C ALA A 165 -9.23 18.26 -34.09
N VAL A 166 -8.50 17.32 -34.68
CA VAL A 166 -7.12 17.49 -35.15
C VAL A 166 -7.03 17.51 -36.67
N ALA A 167 -6.06 18.24 -37.21
CA ALA A 167 -5.81 18.24 -38.64
C ALA A 167 -5.22 16.89 -39.09
N ILE A 168 -5.55 16.45 -40.31
CA ILE A 168 -5.03 15.21 -40.89
C ILE A 168 -3.49 15.16 -40.95
N SER A 169 -2.84 16.32 -40.97
CA SER A 169 -1.38 16.43 -40.91
C SER A 169 -0.79 15.99 -39.58
N VAL A 170 -1.49 16.21 -38.47
CA VAL A 170 -1.06 15.77 -37.13
C VAL A 170 -1.13 14.25 -37.07
N ILE A 171 -2.29 13.69 -37.46
CA ILE A 171 -2.48 12.24 -37.55
C ILE A 171 -1.43 11.60 -38.46
N ALA A 172 -1.17 12.15 -39.64
CA ALA A 172 -0.17 11.60 -40.55
C ALA A 172 1.25 11.54 -39.94
N LYS A 173 1.61 12.51 -39.08
CA LYS A 173 2.91 12.55 -38.41
C LYS A 173 3.06 11.48 -37.34
N ASP A 174 1.98 11.07 -36.68
CA ASP A 174 1.97 9.93 -35.74
C ASP A 174 2.48 8.64 -36.42
N TYR A 175 2.23 8.48 -37.72
CA TYR A 175 2.67 7.34 -38.54
C TYR A 175 3.97 7.62 -39.32
N GLY A 176 4.62 8.77 -39.11
CA GLY A 176 5.78 9.19 -39.89
C GLY A 176 5.51 9.47 -41.36
N LYS A 177 4.25 9.71 -41.76
CA LYS A 177 3.84 9.96 -43.14
C LYS A 177 3.48 11.44 -43.36
N SER A 178 3.30 11.81 -44.62
CA SER A 178 2.84 13.15 -44.99
C SER A 178 1.31 13.21 -45.07
N ALA A 179 0.73 14.39 -44.85
CA ALA A 179 -0.70 14.61 -45.05
C ALA A 179 -1.16 14.26 -46.46
N ARG A 180 -0.29 14.45 -47.47
CA ARG A 180 -0.59 14.07 -48.87
C ARG A 180 -0.73 12.55 -49.00
N TRP A 181 0.18 11.80 -48.40
CA TRP A 181 0.13 10.34 -48.40
C TRP A 181 -1.14 9.84 -47.73
N LEU A 182 -1.44 10.33 -46.51
CA LEU A 182 -2.62 9.86 -45.78
C LEU A 182 -3.93 10.23 -46.48
N ASN A 183 -4.01 11.43 -47.06
CA ASN A 183 -5.19 11.81 -47.83
C ASN A 183 -5.39 10.96 -49.09
N LYS A 184 -4.29 10.62 -49.79
CA LYS A 184 -4.32 9.74 -50.95
C LYS A 184 -4.76 8.34 -50.55
N TYR A 185 -4.21 7.81 -49.46
CA TYR A 185 -4.53 6.49 -48.95
C TYR A 185 -6.02 6.36 -48.57
N LEU A 186 -6.55 7.32 -47.81
CA LEU A 186 -7.97 7.34 -47.44
C LEU A 186 -8.89 7.48 -48.67
N HIS A 187 -8.41 8.14 -49.73
CA HIS A 187 -9.14 8.20 -51.00
C HIS A 187 -9.15 6.86 -51.72
N GLU A 188 -7.99 6.19 -51.82
CA GLU A 188 -7.87 4.85 -52.41
C GLU A 188 -8.69 3.80 -51.66
N GLN A 189 -8.88 3.96 -50.34
CA GLN A 189 -9.74 3.11 -49.52
C GLN A 189 -11.23 3.49 -49.54
N GLY A 190 -11.63 4.48 -50.35
CA GLY A 190 -13.03 4.88 -50.47
C GLY A 190 -13.60 5.59 -49.23
N VAL A 191 -12.75 6.19 -48.39
CA VAL A 191 -13.16 6.90 -47.16
C VAL A 191 -13.50 8.36 -47.42
N GLN A 192 -12.67 9.04 -48.22
CA GLN A 192 -12.84 10.45 -48.53
C GLN A 192 -12.59 10.77 -50.00
N TYR A 193 -13.13 11.89 -50.47
CA TYR A 193 -12.89 12.43 -51.80
C TYR A 193 -12.49 13.90 -51.73
N LYS A 194 -11.87 14.39 -52.80
CA LYS A 194 -11.40 15.77 -52.88
C LYS A 194 -12.46 16.64 -53.57
N GLN A 195 -12.97 17.64 -52.87
CA GLN A 195 -13.87 18.66 -53.44
C GLN A 195 -13.16 20.02 -53.42
N GLY A 196 -12.71 20.48 -54.59
CA GLY A 196 -11.91 21.70 -54.70
C GLY A 196 -10.61 21.63 -53.90
N LYS A 197 -10.51 22.43 -52.84
CA LYS A 197 -9.34 22.49 -51.94
C LYS A 197 -9.52 21.73 -50.62
N ILE A 198 -10.67 21.10 -50.40
CA ILE A 198 -11.00 20.37 -49.17
C ILE A 198 -11.18 18.87 -49.44
N TRP A 199 -11.01 18.06 -48.40
CA TRP A 199 -11.29 16.63 -48.41
C TRP A 199 -12.54 16.36 -47.59
N LEU A 200 -13.52 15.69 -48.17
CA LEU A 200 -14.79 15.36 -47.52
C LEU A 200 -15.00 13.85 -47.53
N LEU A 201 -15.70 13.34 -46.52
CA LEU A 201 -16.00 11.92 -46.42
C LEU A 201 -17.04 11.51 -47.48
N TYR A 202 -16.90 10.30 -48.01
CA TYR A 202 -17.99 9.70 -48.79
C TYR A 202 -19.24 9.52 -47.91
N GLN A 203 -20.41 9.45 -48.55
CA GLN A 203 -21.70 9.36 -47.85
C GLN A 203 -21.74 8.21 -46.83
N ASN A 204 -21.17 7.06 -47.18
CA ASN A 204 -21.07 5.88 -46.31
C ASN A 204 -20.29 6.11 -45.01
N HIS A 205 -19.53 7.21 -44.90
CA HIS A 205 -18.73 7.56 -43.72
C HIS A 205 -19.14 8.91 -43.09
N ALA A 206 -19.97 9.70 -43.78
CA ALA A 206 -20.34 11.05 -43.35
C ALA A 206 -21.21 11.06 -42.08
N GLU A 207 -22.09 10.07 -41.92
CA GLU A 207 -23.04 10.00 -40.79
C GLU A 207 -22.37 9.55 -39.46
N PHE A 208 -21.16 9.03 -39.52
CA PHE A 208 -20.46 8.48 -38.34
C PHE A 208 -19.71 9.54 -37.51
N GLY A 209 -19.74 10.80 -37.93
CA GLY A 209 -19.14 11.92 -37.16
C GLY A 209 -17.60 11.88 -37.10
N TYR A 210 -16.94 11.30 -38.11
CA TYR A 210 -15.48 11.18 -38.14
C TYR A 210 -14.75 12.49 -38.42
N THR A 211 -15.39 13.46 -39.07
CA THR A 211 -14.79 14.76 -39.41
C THR A 211 -15.69 15.93 -39.05
N THR A 212 -15.08 17.07 -38.76
CA THR A 212 -15.75 18.37 -38.62
C THR A 212 -15.10 19.38 -39.56
N THR A 213 -15.88 20.34 -40.06
CA THR A 213 -15.36 21.44 -40.87
C THR A 213 -15.15 22.67 -39.99
N LYS A 214 -13.97 23.28 -40.10
CA LYS A 214 -13.66 24.57 -39.45
C LYS A 214 -13.35 25.60 -40.53
N THR A 215 -13.97 26.77 -40.40
CA THR A 215 -13.76 27.90 -41.31
C THR A 215 -12.71 28.84 -40.70
N HIS A 216 -11.61 29.03 -41.42
CA HIS A 216 -10.55 29.95 -41.04
C HIS A 216 -10.64 31.22 -41.89
N THR A 217 -10.85 32.37 -41.25
CA THR A 217 -10.81 33.68 -41.89
C THR A 217 -9.36 34.20 -41.95
N TYR A 218 -8.96 34.73 -43.09
CA TYR A 218 -7.66 35.35 -43.31
C TYR A 218 -7.82 36.60 -44.17
N LYS A 219 -6.96 37.59 -43.98
CA LYS A 219 -6.95 38.78 -44.83
C LYS A 219 -6.14 38.51 -46.09
N ASP A 220 -6.72 38.85 -47.23
CA ASP A 220 -6.04 38.81 -48.52
C ASP A 220 -4.97 39.92 -48.60
N SER A 221 -4.09 39.86 -49.61
CA SER A 221 -3.06 40.90 -49.84
C SER A 221 -3.65 42.31 -50.03
N ASN A 222 -4.94 42.40 -50.34
CA ASN A 222 -5.70 43.64 -50.51
C ASN A 222 -6.50 44.03 -49.24
N GLY A 223 -6.28 43.37 -48.11
CA GLY A 223 -6.93 43.69 -46.82
C GLY A 223 -8.36 43.17 -46.63
N TYR A 224 -8.94 42.52 -47.64
CA TYR A 224 -10.29 41.92 -47.56
C TYR A 224 -10.29 40.58 -46.83
N ASP A 225 -11.31 40.34 -46.01
CA ASP A 225 -11.50 39.06 -45.34
C ASP A 225 -11.89 37.96 -46.35
N ARG A 226 -11.14 36.87 -46.33
CA ARG A 226 -11.38 35.65 -47.10
C ARG A 226 -11.55 34.49 -46.13
N SER A 227 -12.46 33.58 -46.41
CA SER A 227 -12.62 32.35 -45.62
C SER A 227 -12.06 31.15 -46.38
N LYS A 228 -11.37 30.26 -45.65
CA LYS A 228 -10.95 28.94 -46.12
C LYS A 228 -11.53 27.90 -45.18
N VAL A 229 -12.23 26.93 -45.75
CA VAL A 229 -12.74 25.79 -45.00
C VAL A 229 -11.67 24.71 -44.97
N HIS A 230 -11.46 24.10 -43.80
CA HIS A 230 -10.57 22.97 -43.60
C HIS A 230 -11.32 21.83 -42.89
N THR A 231 -10.97 20.59 -43.25
CA THR A 231 -11.53 19.39 -42.64
C THR A 231 -10.61 18.92 -41.51
N TYR A 232 -11.19 18.77 -40.32
CA TYR A 232 -10.55 18.24 -39.13
C TYR A 232 -11.15 16.88 -38.78
N TRP A 233 -10.36 16.02 -38.15
CA TRP A 233 -10.74 14.68 -37.74
C TRP A 233 -11.05 14.66 -36.24
N THR A 234 -12.20 14.10 -35.87
CA THR A 234 -12.58 13.90 -34.47
C THR A 234 -11.79 12.73 -33.88
N GLN A 235 -11.82 12.54 -32.55
CA GLN A 235 -11.18 11.36 -31.95
C GLN A 235 -11.79 10.05 -32.47
N LYS A 236 -13.11 10.02 -32.72
CA LYS A 236 -13.77 8.89 -33.40
C LYS A 236 -13.19 8.64 -34.79
N GLY A 237 -12.96 9.71 -35.56
CA GLY A 237 -12.32 9.61 -36.86
C GLY A 237 -10.85 9.17 -36.80
N ARG A 238 -10.11 9.60 -35.76
CA ARG A 238 -8.72 9.20 -35.51
C ARG A 238 -8.61 7.71 -35.15
N LEU A 239 -9.53 7.20 -34.33
CA LEU A 239 -9.65 5.76 -34.04
C LEU A 239 -10.00 4.97 -35.30
N PHE A 240 -10.94 5.46 -36.11
CA PHE A 240 -11.26 4.84 -37.40
C PHE A 240 -10.04 4.73 -38.32
N ILE A 241 -9.24 5.79 -38.44
CA ILE A 241 -7.98 5.77 -39.22
C ILE A 241 -6.99 4.75 -38.63
N TYR A 242 -6.88 4.69 -37.29
CA TYR A 242 -6.01 3.72 -36.62
C TYR A 242 -6.43 2.28 -36.92
N ASP A 243 -7.71 1.93 -36.77
CA ASP A 243 -8.22 0.60 -37.06
C ASP A 243 -8.02 0.23 -38.54
N LEU A 244 -8.26 1.19 -39.45
CA LEU A 244 -8.03 1.01 -40.89
C LEU A 244 -6.56 0.74 -41.23
N LEU A 245 -5.63 1.50 -40.65
CA LEU A 245 -4.19 1.33 -40.88
C LEU A 245 -3.63 0.07 -40.20
N LYS A 246 -4.10 -0.23 -38.99
CA LYS A 246 -3.74 -1.44 -38.24
C LYS A 246 -4.17 -2.70 -38.97
N SER A 247 -5.34 -2.72 -39.61
CA SER A 247 -5.79 -3.85 -40.45
C SER A 247 -4.85 -4.17 -41.62
N LYS A 248 -4.00 -3.20 -42.01
CA LYS A 248 -2.99 -3.34 -43.07
C LYS A 248 -1.56 -3.42 -42.53
N GLY A 249 -1.38 -3.57 -41.21
CA GLY A 249 -0.07 -3.69 -40.56
C GLY A 249 0.70 -2.37 -40.44
N ILE A 250 0.04 -1.22 -40.59
CA ILE A 250 0.66 0.10 -40.43
C ILE A 250 0.33 0.63 -39.03
N LEU A 251 1.32 0.63 -38.14
CA LEU A 251 1.15 1.09 -36.75
C LEU A 251 1.73 2.51 -36.56
N PRO A 252 1.20 3.30 -35.60
CA PRO A 252 1.78 4.59 -35.25
C PRO A 252 3.15 4.39 -34.59
N LYS A 253 4.03 5.39 -34.70
CA LYS A 253 5.40 5.32 -34.17
C LYS A 253 5.46 5.01 -32.67
N ILE A 254 4.50 5.51 -31.90
CA ILE A 254 4.42 5.28 -30.45
C ILE A 254 4.29 3.79 -30.10
N GLU A 255 3.69 2.99 -30.99
CA GLU A 255 3.56 1.54 -30.84
C GLU A 255 4.72 0.77 -31.49
N MET A 256 5.53 1.42 -32.34
CA MET A 256 6.71 0.81 -32.97
C MET A 256 7.99 0.99 -32.12
N ASP A 257 8.06 2.05 -31.32
CA ASP A 257 9.20 2.38 -30.45
C ASP A 257 9.12 1.72 -29.04
N SER A 258 8.21 0.74 -28.86
CA SER A 258 7.96 0.03 -27.59
C SER A 258 8.33 -1.46 -27.62
#